data_AF-A0A0U5H6A4-F1
#
_entry.id   AF-A0A0U5H6A4-F1
#
_cell.length_a   1.000
_cell.length_b   1.000
_cell.length_c   1.000
_cell.angle_alpha   90.00
_cell.angle_beta   90.00
_cell.angle_gamma   90.00
#
_symmetry.space_group_name_H-M   'P 1'
#
loop_
_entity.id
_entity.type
_entity.pdbx_description
1 polymer ?
#
loop_
_entity_poly.entity_id
_entity_poly.type
_entity_poly.pdbx_seq_one_letter_code
_entity_poly.pdbx_strand_id
1 'polypeptide(L)'
;MAAVLLFHLLFENAEAKSIAMGVTEGDAEAGEEVITCIQTIAGNLITGIKRGDDERISIGYLMLLCGWLFEEPDAVNDFLGEGSSIQSLLQETKHRGVTNVLVPGLSTILLGIIYEFSSKDSPVPRKTLHKLLLEQLGREQFIDRITRLRESPLIRDFEVLPQTIGANYEGGLPEIFFDRAFVEFLKDNFSRLTRAIDREPELEISVITNGVERGVSRELVDSLKADLEEKNQAVQKLESELVSLRHKLEQEQAEHRKSRDSGGLEFTRLQQMYDSLQKRHEQELFVLGEQNKQARNDLLRQHGEQLRAIDAQLRDTSAEYERKSLKFKERHEAEVADLQKKIRSLESELASVKEQYHNEARGLTTNLVALTSEAAQAKENHAAEVQNLNKTISDLQSQADKVEQYMSQVEELTSKMETLRSDADQARQHHTAEVSDLNKTIQELRSGLSAAQEQHKSEVAKLESANETVHSELNTIKEQSTQDIEAVREDYSSKCSALESRAEQAEKEVARLEAETRKTTQALEEAQRAIEKAKGEAKEKEEARQAAQSELEDLLIVFGDLETKRNEDKKRLKDLGQEVSEDEDEEDEEDEED
;
A
#
# COMPACT_ATOMS: atom_id res chain seq x y z
N MET A 1 46.97 -64.76 19.70
CA MET A 1 45.85 -65.09 20.60
C MET A 1 45.20 -63.85 21.19
N ALA A 2 45.90 -63.00 21.97
CA ALA A 2 45.29 -61.79 22.57
C ALA A 2 44.59 -60.87 21.56
N ALA A 3 45.23 -60.59 20.41
CA ALA A 3 44.61 -59.78 19.35
C ALA A 3 43.35 -60.43 18.75
N VAL A 4 43.29 -61.76 18.67
CA VAL A 4 42.12 -62.51 18.15
C VAL A 4 40.97 -62.49 19.15
N LEU A 5 41.26 -62.63 20.45
CA LEU A 5 40.25 -62.50 21.50
C LEU A 5 39.64 -61.09 21.50
N LEU A 6 40.49 -60.05 21.41
CA LEU A 6 40.00 -58.68 21.32
C LEU A 6 39.22 -58.45 20.02
N PHE A 7 39.63 -59.05 18.90
CA PHE A 7 38.86 -59.02 17.66
C PHE A 7 37.44 -59.56 17.88
N HIS A 8 37.27 -60.73 18.49
CA HIS A 8 35.94 -61.32 18.76
C HIS A 8 35.08 -60.47 19.71
N LEU A 9 35.68 -59.75 20.65
CA LEU A 9 34.93 -58.84 21.53
C LEU A 9 34.42 -57.59 20.80
N LEU A 10 35.13 -57.15 19.76
CA LEU A 10 34.85 -55.90 19.05
C LEU A 10 34.14 -56.09 17.71
N PHE A 11 34.31 -57.24 17.08
CA PHE A 11 33.78 -57.53 15.76
C PHE A 11 32.25 -57.46 15.78
N GLU A 12 31.66 -56.73 14.83
CA GLU A 12 30.21 -56.48 14.72
C GLU A 12 29.54 -55.89 15.98
N ASN A 13 30.31 -55.31 16.91
CA ASN A 13 29.80 -54.71 18.14
C ASN A 13 30.23 -53.24 18.28
N ALA A 14 29.39 -52.31 17.79
CA ALA A 14 29.66 -50.87 17.82
C ALA A 14 29.81 -50.31 19.25
N GLU A 15 29.07 -50.84 20.23
CA GLU A 15 29.19 -50.43 21.63
C GLU A 15 30.56 -50.83 22.21
N ALA A 16 30.97 -52.08 22.01
CA ALA A 16 32.27 -52.57 22.45
C ALA A 16 33.43 -51.81 21.79
N LYS A 17 33.33 -51.53 20.48
CA LYS A 17 34.29 -50.67 19.75
C LYS A 17 34.38 -49.28 20.37
N SER A 18 33.24 -48.67 20.72
CA SER A 18 33.22 -47.36 21.37
C SER A 18 33.85 -47.37 22.76
N ILE A 19 33.59 -48.39 23.58
CA ILE A 19 34.19 -48.55 24.91
C ILE A 19 35.71 -48.72 24.79
N ALA A 20 36.16 -49.58 23.87
CA ALA A 20 37.58 -49.87 23.68
C ALA A 20 38.37 -48.66 23.16
N MET A 21 37.74 -47.77 22.38
CA MET A 21 38.36 -46.49 21.97
C MET A 21 38.62 -45.54 23.15
N GLY A 22 37.91 -45.72 24.27
CA GLY A 22 38.17 -44.94 25.50
C GLY A 22 39.41 -45.39 26.28
N VAL A 23 40.04 -46.51 25.89
CA VAL A 23 41.25 -47.01 26.55
C VAL A 23 42.46 -46.27 26.01
N THR A 24 43.20 -45.62 26.91
CA THR A 24 44.43 -44.87 26.59
C THR A 24 45.57 -45.26 27.53
N GLU A 25 46.80 -45.20 27.04
CA GLU A 25 48.03 -45.42 27.80
C GLU A 25 48.77 -44.08 27.97
N GLY A 26 49.39 -43.86 29.14
CA GLY A 26 50.12 -42.63 29.48
C GLY A 26 49.36 -41.69 30.43
N ASP A 27 50.10 -40.92 31.22
CA ASP A 27 49.56 -39.95 32.18
C ASP A 27 49.83 -38.50 31.76
N ALA A 28 48.79 -37.82 31.24
CA ALA A 28 48.84 -36.41 30.87
C ALA A 28 49.19 -35.48 32.05
N GLU A 29 48.79 -35.83 33.28
CA GLU A 29 49.08 -35.02 34.47
C GLU A 29 50.56 -35.12 34.88
N ALA A 30 51.19 -36.26 34.58
CA ALA A 30 52.63 -36.48 34.72
C ALA A 30 53.45 -35.90 33.55
N GLY A 31 52.79 -35.35 32.51
CA GLY A 31 53.43 -34.83 31.29
C GLY A 31 53.85 -35.91 30.30
N GLU A 32 53.31 -37.12 30.43
CA GLU A 32 53.48 -38.22 29.48
C GLU A 32 52.54 -38.05 28.27
N GLU A 33 52.94 -38.61 27.14
CA GLU A 33 52.11 -38.63 25.93
C GLU A 33 51.00 -39.66 26.10
N VAL A 34 49.74 -39.23 25.98
CA VAL A 34 48.58 -40.12 26.03
C VAL A 34 48.34 -40.69 24.65
N ILE A 35 48.53 -42.00 24.52
CA ILE A 35 48.39 -42.74 23.26
C ILE A 35 47.12 -43.60 23.36
N THR A 36 46.31 -43.59 22.30
CA THR A 36 45.08 -44.39 22.27
C THR A 36 45.38 -45.88 22.04
N CYS A 37 44.46 -46.75 22.46
CA CYS A 37 44.63 -48.20 22.26
C CYS A 37 44.85 -48.56 20.77
N ILE A 38 44.13 -47.91 19.85
CA ILE A 38 44.30 -48.12 18.41
C ILE A 38 45.70 -47.71 17.95
N GLN A 39 46.21 -46.56 18.42
CA GLN A 39 47.56 -46.08 18.10
C GLN A 39 48.64 -46.99 18.69
N THR A 40 48.49 -47.46 19.93
CA THR A 40 49.41 -48.44 20.53
C THR A 40 49.44 -49.74 19.70
N ILE A 41 48.28 -50.26 19.29
CA ILE A 41 48.19 -51.47 18.45
C ILE A 41 48.84 -51.24 17.08
N ALA A 42 48.58 -50.09 16.45
CA ALA A 42 49.19 -49.72 15.17
C ALA A 42 50.72 -49.60 15.26
N GLY A 43 51.22 -48.94 16.31
CA GLY A 43 52.65 -48.80 16.59
C GLY A 43 53.34 -50.15 16.83
N ASN A 44 52.70 -51.06 17.56
CA ASN A 44 53.19 -52.42 17.78
C ASN A 44 53.21 -53.24 16.48
N LEU A 45 52.17 -53.15 15.65
CA LEU A 45 52.15 -53.77 14.31
C LEU A 45 53.31 -53.28 13.45
N ILE A 46 53.48 -51.95 13.33
CA ILE A 46 54.51 -51.34 12.50
C ILE A 46 55.91 -51.72 12.99
N THR A 47 56.11 -51.74 14.31
CA THR A 47 57.37 -52.15 14.92
C THR A 47 57.67 -53.62 14.63
N GLY A 48 56.67 -54.51 14.76
CA GLY A 48 56.81 -55.93 14.44
C GLY A 48 57.16 -56.19 12.97
N ILE A 49 56.49 -55.49 12.04
CA ILE A 49 56.80 -55.54 10.61
C ILE A 49 58.25 -55.12 10.35
N LYS A 50 58.71 -54.01 10.93
CA LYS A 50 60.07 -53.49 10.73
C LYS A 50 61.16 -54.40 11.31
N ARG A 51 60.87 -55.10 12.41
CA ARG A 51 61.81 -56.05 13.04
C ARG A 51 61.86 -57.39 12.32
N GLY A 52 60.85 -57.70 11.51
CA GLY A 52 60.73 -58.99 10.85
C GLY A 52 60.34 -60.11 11.83
N ASP A 53 59.46 -59.78 12.78
CA ASP A 53 58.91 -60.76 13.72
C ASP A 53 58.07 -61.82 12.99
N ASP A 54 57.71 -62.91 13.68
CA ASP A 54 56.84 -63.96 13.13
C ASP A 54 55.55 -63.35 12.55
N GLU A 55 55.23 -63.69 11.31
CA GLU A 55 54.12 -63.08 10.57
C GLU A 55 52.76 -63.29 11.25
N ARG A 56 52.61 -64.34 12.07
CA ARG A 56 51.40 -64.58 12.88
C ARG A 56 51.09 -63.42 13.83
N ILE A 57 52.11 -62.71 14.32
CA ILE A 57 51.93 -61.54 15.20
C ILE A 57 51.33 -60.39 14.38
N SER A 58 51.91 -60.10 13.22
CA SER A 58 51.44 -59.03 12.33
C SER A 58 50.03 -59.33 11.81
N ILE A 59 49.77 -60.58 11.42
CA ILE A 59 48.44 -61.04 11.00
C ILE A 59 47.43 -60.86 12.13
N GLY A 60 47.77 -61.23 13.37
CA GLY A 60 46.90 -61.02 14.54
C GLY A 60 46.47 -59.56 14.72
N TYR A 61 47.42 -58.61 14.64
CA TYR A 61 47.10 -57.18 14.72
C TYR A 61 46.32 -56.68 13.51
N LEU A 62 46.65 -57.15 12.31
CA LEU A 62 45.93 -56.77 11.09
C LEU A 62 44.47 -57.27 11.11
N MET A 63 44.21 -58.47 11.62
CA MET A 63 42.84 -58.99 11.82
C MET A 63 42.05 -58.08 12.75
N LEU A 64 42.63 -57.77 13.91
CA LEU A 64 42.03 -56.89 14.90
C LEU A 64 41.73 -55.50 14.33
N LEU A 65 42.71 -54.84 13.70
CA LEU A 65 42.53 -53.50 13.14
C LEU A 65 41.53 -53.49 11.99
N CYS A 66 41.54 -54.49 11.11
CA CYS A 66 40.55 -54.60 10.05
C CYS A 66 39.13 -54.73 10.61
N GLY A 67 38.93 -55.60 11.61
CA GLY A 67 37.61 -55.77 12.25
C GLY A 67 37.15 -54.54 13.02
N TRP A 68 38.08 -53.87 13.71
CA TRP A 68 37.77 -52.69 14.53
C TRP A 68 37.39 -51.49 13.65
N LEU A 69 38.24 -51.14 12.67
CA LEU A 69 38.03 -49.94 11.83
C LEU A 69 36.91 -50.10 10.80
N PHE A 70 36.50 -51.32 10.48
CA PHE A 70 35.43 -51.56 9.53
C PHE A 70 34.11 -50.98 10.04
N GLU A 71 33.50 -50.12 9.22
CA GLU A 71 32.25 -49.40 9.53
C GLU A 71 32.31 -48.53 10.79
N GLU A 72 33.51 -48.12 11.23
CA GLU A 72 33.70 -47.20 12.36
C GLU A 72 34.57 -45.98 11.97
N PRO A 73 33.95 -44.88 11.50
CA PRO A 73 34.68 -43.67 11.11
C PRO A 73 35.49 -43.03 12.25
N ASP A 74 35.02 -43.13 13.49
CA ASP A 74 35.70 -42.57 14.66
C ASP A 74 37.00 -43.34 14.96
N ALA A 75 36.97 -44.68 14.86
CA ALA A 75 38.17 -45.53 14.98
C ALA A 75 39.17 -45.29 13.83
N VAL A 76 38.67 -45.04 12.62
CA VAL A 76 39.51 -44.65 11.47
C VAL A 76 40.18 -43.30 11.73
N ASN A 77 39.46 -42.32 12.28
CA ASN A 77 40.04 -41.03 12.61
C ASN A 77 41.10 -41.13 13.71
N ASP A 78 40.88 -41.96 14.73
CA ASP A 78 41.87 -42.23 15.78
C ASP A 78 43.16 -42.83 15.21
N PHE A 79 43.04 -43.85 14.35
CA PHE A 79 44.17 -44.43 13.62
C PHE A 79 44.92 -43.39 12.77
N LEU A 80 44.18 -42.52 12.07
CA LEU A 80 44.74 -41.47 11.22
C LEU A 80 45.39 -40.34 12.01
N GLY A 81 45.18 -40.25 13.32
CA GLY A 81 45.88 -39.33 14.21
C GLY A 81 47.41 -39.49 14.10
N GLU A 82 47.89 -40.71 13.85
CA GLU A 82 49.30 -41.00 13.62
C GLU A 82 49.61 -41.27 12.13
N GLY A 83 49.71 -40.20 11.32
CA GLY A 83 49.89 -40.31 9.86
C GLY A 83 51.14 -41.07 9.38
N SER A 84 52.16 -41.27 10.24
CA SER A 84 53.34 -42.13 10.02
C SER A 84 52.96 -43.59 9.76
N SER A 85 51.85 -44.04 10.34
CA SER A 85 51.34 -45.40 10.24
C SER A 85 50.94 -45.75 8.81
N ILE A 86 50.32 -44.81 8.09
CA ILE A 86 49.95 -44.97 6.68
C ILE A 86 51.18 -45.17 5.79
N GLN A 87 52.25 -44.42 6.02
CA GLN A 87 53.48 -44.55 5.23
C GLN A 87 54.16 -45.91 5.47
N SER A 88 54.15 -46.40 6.71
CA SER A 88 54.73 -47.70 7.05
C SER A 88 53.93 -48.85 6.41
N LEU A 89 52.61 -48.80 6.44
CA LEU A 89 51.74 -49.78 5.76
C LEU A 89 51.92 -49.73 4.24
N LEU A 90 51.97 -48.53 3.64
CA LEU A 90 52.25 -48.36 2.21
C LEU A 90 53.61 -48.92 1.81
N GLN A 91 54.63 -48.77 2.65
CA GLN A 91 55.94 -49.38 2.41
C GLN A 91 55.84 -50.91 2.43
N GLU A 92 55.07 -51.48 3.36
CA GLU A 92 54.90 -52.93 3.46
C GLU A 92 54.24 -53.53 2.20
N THR A 93 53.23 -52.85 1.64
CA THR A 93 52.59 -53.30 0.39
C THR A 93 53.52 -53.37 -0.82
N LYS A 94 54.67 -52.68 -0.77
CA LYS A 94 55.67 -52.66 -1.85
C LYS A 94 56.63 -53.83 -1.81
N HIS A 95 56.70 -54.60 -0.71
CA HIS A 95 57.59 -55.78 -0.64
C HIS A 95 57.18 -56.83 -1.69
N ARG A 96 58.13 -57.23 -2.55
CA ARG A 96 57.89 -58.10 -3.73
C ARG A 96 58.27 -59.57 -3.51
N GLY A 97 58.32 -60.03 -2.27
CA GLY A 97 58.59 -61.43 -1.96
C GLY A 97 57.43 -62.34 -2.42
N VAL A 98 57.73 -63.38 -3.19
CA VAL A 98 56.73 -64.37 -3.65
C VAL A 98 56.16 -65.18 -2.47
N THR A 99 56.90 -65.27 -1.36
CA THR A 99 56.54 -66.03 -0.15
C THR A 99 55.74 -65.22 0.87
N ASN A 100 55.70 -63.89 0.77
CA ASN A 100 55.05 -63.04 1.77
C ASN A 100 53.83 -62.34 1.15
N VAL A 101 52.75 -63.10 0.99
CA VAL A 101 51.48 -62.63 0.41
C VAL A 101 50.52 -62.13 1.48
N LEU A 102 50.61 -62.67 2.70
CA LEU A 102 49.64 -62.44 3.77
C LEU A 102 49.74 -61.02 4.33
N VAL A 103 50.90 -60.62 4.87
CA VAL A 103 51.07 -59.32 5.52
C VAL A 103 50.90 -58.15 4.53
N PRO A 104 51.47 -58.16 3.32
CA PRO A 104 51.20 -57.12 2.32
C PRO A 104 49.74 -57.08 1.87
N GLY A 105 49.10 -58.25 1.69
CA GLY A 105 47.69 -58.35 1.31
C GLY A 105 46.77 -57.74 2.37
N LEU A 106 46.95 -58.12 3.63
CA LEU A 106 46.18 -57.62 4.76
C LEU A 106 46.46 -56.13 5.03
N SER A 107 47.69 -55.67 4.87
CA SER A 107 48.03 -54.24 4.92
C SER A 107 47.30 -53.44 3.84
N THR A 108 47.16 -54.01 2.64
CA THR A 108 46.38 -53.40 1.54
C THR A 108 44.89 -53.37 1.87
N ILE A 109 44.35 -54.43 2.49
CA ILE A 109 42.97 -54.48 2.98
C ILE A 109 42.74 -53.39 4.04
N LEU A 110 43.61 -53.27 5.04
CA LEU A 110 43.51 -52.25 6.09
C LEU A 110 43.54 -50.84 5.49
N LEU A 111 44.45 -50.57 4.56
CA LEU A 111 44.50 -49.30 3.83
C LEU A 111 43.22 -49.04 3.02
N GLY A 112 42.61 -50.09 2.45
CA GLY A 112 41.32 -50.03 1.78
C GLY A 112 40.19 -49.64 2.74
N ILE A 113 40.13 -50.26 3.93
CA ILE A 113 39.15 -49.94 4.98
C ILE A 113 39.31 -48.49 5.45
N ILE A 114 40.54 -48.07 5.76
CA ILE A 114 40.86 -46.70 6.16
C ILE A 114 40.40 -45.70 5.08
N TYR A 115 40.67 -45.99 3.81
CA TYR A 115 40.20 -45.12 2.74
C TYR A 115 38.68 -45.11 2.66
N GLU A 116 38.04 -46.28 2.62
CA GLU A 116 36.60 -46.46 2.44
C GLU A 116 35.81 -45.66 3.48
N PHE A 117 36.22 -45.67 4.75
CA PHE A 117 35.53 -45.01 5.86
C PHE A 117 36.14 -43.67 6.32
N SER A 118 37.13 -43.13 5.59
CA SER A 118 37.66 -41.77 5.84
C SER A 118 36.74 -40.67 5.28
N SER A 119 36.83 -39.47 5.88
CA SER A 119 36.11 -38.27 5.45
C SER A 119 37.05 -37.12 5.10
N LYS A 120 36.49 -36.01 4.62
CA LYS A 120 37.21 -34.74 4.41
C LYS A 120 37.79 -34.14 5.70
N ASP A 121 37.19 -34.46 6.85
CA ASP A 121 37.51 -33.91 8.17
C ASP A 121 38.43 -34.85 8.98
N SER A 122 38.76 -36.03 8.44
CA SER A 122 39.72 -36.95 9.04
C SER A 122 41.11 -36.29 9.20
N PRO A 123 41.90 -36.64 10.25
CA PRO A 123 43.23 -36.06 10.49
C PRO A 123 44.16 -36.14 9.27
N VAL A 124 44.09 -37.24 8.52
CA VAL A 124 44.57 -37.30 7.14
C VAL A 124 43.34 -37.29 6.21
N PRO A 125 43.09 -36.19 5.48
CA PRO A 125 41.88 -36.07 4.67
C PRO A 125 41.75 -37.17 3.60
N ARG A 126 40.53 -37.62 3.33
CA ARG A 126 40.21 -38.63 2.31
C ARG A 126 40.89 -38.36 0.95
N LYS A 127 40.88 -37.10 0.48
CA LYS A 127 41.55 -36.68 -0.77
C LYS A 127 43.06 -36.95 -0.74
N THR A 128 43.69 -36.71 0.41
CA THR A 128 45.11 -36.96 0.62
C THR A 128 45.40 -38.46 0.67
N LEU A 129 44.56 -39.25 1.36
CA LEU A 129 44.69 -40.71 1.39
C LEU A 129 44.57 -41.33 0.00
N HIS A 130 43.55 -40.93 -0.78
CA HIS A 130 43.37 -41.40 -2.16
C HIS A 130 44.60 -41.11 -3.03
N LYS A 131 45.12 -39.88 -2.94
CA LYS A 131 46.33 -39.47 -3.64
C LYS A 131 47.54 -40.33 -3.22
N LEU A 132 47.74 -40.55 -1.92
CA LEU A 132 48.83 -41.39 -1.41
C LEU A 132 48.73 -42.83 -1.91
N LEU A 133 47.54 -43.43 -1.87
CA LEU A 133 47.31 -44.80 -2.38
C LEU A 133 47.62 -44.89 -3.87
N LEU A 134 47.16 -43.93 -4.68
CA LEU A 134 47.40 -43.93 -6.12
C LEU A 134 48.85 -43.66 -6.49
N GLU A 135 49.51 -42.68 -5.85
CA GLU A 135 50.90 -42.31 -6.17
C GLU A 135 51.91 -43.33 -5.67
N GLN A 136 51.68 -43.92 -4.49
CA GLN A 136 52.66 -44.80 -3.88
C GLN A 136 52.44 -46.29 -4.19
N LEU A 137 51.19 -46.77 -4.19
CA LEU A 137 50.88 -48.17 -4.46
C LEU A 137 50.43 -48.34 -5.91
N GLY A 138 49.52 -47.48 -6.36
CA GLY A 138 48.91 -47.54 -7.69
C GLY A 138 47.74 -48.52 -7.74
N ARG A 139 46.74 -48.18 -8.54
CA ARG A 139 45.47 -48.92 -8.64
C ARG A 139 45.65 -50.41 -8.96
N GLU A 140 46.47 -50.73 -9.96
CA GLU A 140 46.68 -52.11 -10.39
C GLU A 140 47.35 -52.96 -9.31
N GLN A 141 48.35 -52.41 -8.62
CA GLN A 141 49.03 -53.13 -7.53
C GLN A 141 48.11 -53.27 -6.32
N PHE A 142 47.29 -52.27 -5.99
CA PHE A 142 46.28 -52.39 -4.93
C PHE A 142 45.35 -53.60 -5.17
N ILE A 143 44.83 -53.72 -6.40
CA ILE A 143 43.96 -54.83 -6.79
C ILE A 143 44.73 -56.17 -6.79
N ASP A 144 45.95 -56.20 -7.34
CA ASP A 144 46.79 -57.40 -7.38
C ASP A 144 47.11 -57.94 -5.97
N ARG A 145 47.42 -57.07 -5.00
CA ARG A 145 47.69 -57.50 -3.61
C ARG A 145 46.49 -58.16 -2.95
N ILE A 146 45.31 -57.57 -3.10
CA ILE A 146 44.07 -58.14 -2.56
C ILE A 146 43.73 -59.46 -3.28
N THR A 147 43.93 -59.51 -4.60
CA THR A 147 43.66 -60.71 -5.40
C THR A 147 44.57 -61.87 -5.00
N ARG A 148 45.88 -61.63 -4.83
CA ARG A 148 46.82 -62.67 -4.37
C ARG A 148 46.52 -63.16 -2.97
N LEU A 149 46.10 -62.27 -2.07
CA LEU A 149 45.64 -62.67 -0.73
C LEU A 149 44.46 -63.63 -0.84
N ARG A 150 43.46 -63.29 -1.67
CA ARG A 150 42.28 -64.13 -1.92
C ARG A 150 42.63 -65.49 -2.54
N GLU A 151 43.64 -65.54 -3.41
CA GLU A 151 44.11 -66.77 -4.07
C GLU A 151 44.96 -67.68 -3.17
N SER A 152 45.44 -67.16 -2.04
CA SER A 152 46.24 -67.92 -1.07
C SER A 152 45.46 -69.14 -0.56
N PRO A 153 46.05 -70.35 -0.54
CA PRO A 153 45.40 -71.56 -0.02
C PRO A 153 44.88 -71.38 1.42
N LEU A 154 45.60 -70.61 2.24
CA LEU A 154 45.24 -70.32 3.63
C LEU A 154 43.93 -69.51 3.78
N ILE A 155 43.43 -68.89 2.71
CA ILE A 155 42.17 -68.13 2.68
C ILE A 155 41.15 -68.80 1.75
N ARG A 156 41.56 -69.16 0.52
CA ARG A 156 40.70 -69.78 -0.49
C ARG A 156 40.11 -71.10 0.02
N ASP A 157 40.98 -71.96 0.54
CA ASP A 157 40.65 -73.34 0.90
C ASP A 157 40.36 -73.48 2.41
N PHE A 158 40.17 -72.37 3.12
CA PHE A 158 40.01 -72.34 4.58
C PHE A 158 38.85 -73.22 5.11
N GLU A 159 37.77 -73.36 4.33
CA GLU A 159 36.60 -74.17 4.71
C GLU A 159 36.84 -75.68 4.58
N VAL A 160 37.81 -76.08 3.76
CA VAL A 160 38.10 -77.50 3.42
C VAL A 160 39.43 -77.99 4.00
N LEU A 161 40.28 -77.10 4.48
CA LEU A 161 41.55 -77.41 5.14
C LEU A 161 41.55 -76.81 6.56
N PRO A 162 41.14 -77.58 7.58
CA PRO A 162 41.08 -77.10 8.95
C PRO A 162 42.50 -76.72 9.44
N GLN A 163 42.72 -75.44 9.77
CA GLN A 163 43.92 -74.98 10.51
C GLN A 163 43.81 -75.40 11.99
N THR A 164 43.76 -76.71 12.23
CA THR A 164 43.56 -77.31 13.56
C THR A 164 44.90 -77.73 14.17
N ILE A 165 44.90 -77.86 15.50
CA ILE A 165 46.10 -78.16 16.32
C ILE A 165 46.73 -79.52 15.95
N GLY A 166 46.06 -80.39 15.19
CA GLY A 166 46.48 -81.76 14.86
C GLY A 166 47.26 -81.98 13.54
N ALA A 167 47.54 -80.95 12.75
CA ALA A 167 48.28 -81.13 11.49
C ALA A 167 49.81 -81.32 11.74
N ASN A 168 50.30 -82.55 11.50
CA ASN A 168 51.69 -83.05 11.51
C ASN A 168 52.81 -82.06 11.91
N TYR A 169 53.40 -82.27 13.09
CA TYR A 169 54.60 -81.54 13.54
C TYR A 169 55.89 -82.31 13.23
N GLU A 170 56.63 -81.86 12.21
CA GLU A 170 58.09 -81.99 12.18
C GLU A 170 58.72 -80.77 12.87
N GLY A 171 58.56 -80.65 14.20
CA GLY A 171 59.37 -79.76 15.05
C GLY A 171 59.20 -78.23 14.90
N GLY A 172 58.16 -77.74 14.21
CA GLY A 172 57.86 -76.31 14.02
C GLY A 172 56.68 -75.76 14.84
N LEU A 173 56.39 -74.45 14.71
CA LEU A 173 55.17 -73.84 15.24
C LEU A 173 53.93 -74.24 14.41
N PRO A 174 52.73 -74.34 15.02
CA PRO A 174 51.48 -74.70 14.32
C PRO A 174 51.21 -73.80 13.09
N GLU A 175 50.81 -74.34 11.95
CA GLU A 175 50.41 -73.55 10.75
C GLU A 175 49.02 -72.91 10.90
N ILE A 176 48.80 -72.23 12.03
CA ILE A 176 47.56 -71.50 12.35
C ILE A 176 47.85 -70.02 12.19
N PHE A 177 47.20 -69.40 11.19
CA PHE A 177 47.40 -67.99 10.84
C PHE A 177 46.13 -67.17 10.99
N PHE A 178 44.98 -67.76 10.69
CA PHE A 178 43.72 -67.04 10.57
C PHE A 178 42.65 -67.55 11.52
N ASP A 179 41.84 -66.60 12.01
CA ASP A 179 40.59 -66.88 12.70
C ASP A 179 39.44 -67.09 11.70
N ARG A 180 38.50 -67.97 12.04
CA ARG A 180 37.36 -68.31 11.17
C ARG A 180 36.45 -67.11 10.87
N ALA A 181 36.06 -66.35 11.89
CA ALA A 181 35.15 -65.22 11.71
C ALA A 181 35.83 -64.12 10.86
N PHE A 182 37.13 -63.93 11.03
CA PHE A 182 37.89 -63.00 10.18
C PHE A 182 37.96 -63.45 8.71
N VAL A 183 38.11 -64.75 8.42
CA VAL A 183 38.14 -65.25 7.04
C VAL A 183 36.77 -65.13 6.37
N GLU A 184 35.70 -65.42 7.10
CA GLU A 184 34.32 -65.19 6.66
C GLU A 184 34.11 -63.70 6.31
N PHE A 185 34.47 -62.80 7.23
CA PHE A 185 34.47 -61.35 7.02
C PHE A 185 35.23 -60.92 5.75
N LEU A 186 36.45 -61.43 5.55
CA LEU A 186 37.25 -61.11 4.36
C LEU A 186 36.57 -61.60 3.08
N LYS A 187 36.07 -62.84 3.08
CA LYS A 187 35.41 -63.46 1.92
C LYS A 187 34.21 -62.65 1.46
N ASP A 188 33.40 -62.16 2.39
CA ASP A 188 32.23 -61.34 2.10
C ASP A 188 32.60 -59.94 1.59
N ASN A 189 33.73 -59.39 2.06
CA ASN A 189 34.11 -58.01 1.79
C ASN A 189 35.16 -57.81 0.69
N PHE A 190 35.77 -58.87 0.14
CA PHE A 190 36.79 -58.75 -0.92
C PHE A 190 36.33 -57.89 -2.09
N SER A 191 35.09 -58.06 -2.56
CA SER A 191 34.55 -57.31 -3.70
C SER A 191 34.41 -55.82 -3.40
N ARG A 192 33.95 -55.48 -2.19
CA ARG A 192 33.80 -54.09 -1.71
C ARG A 192 35.17 -53.43 -1.55
N LEU A 193 36.08 -54.11 -0.85
CA LEU A 193 37.41 -53.57 -0.53
C LEU A 193 38.31 -53.46 -1.76
N THR A 194 38.20 -54.36 -2.74
CA THR A 194 38.91 -54.24 -4.02
C THR A 194 38.47 -53.00 -4.81
N ARG A 195 37.17 -52.66 -4.75
CA ARG A 195 36.59 -51.51 -5.43
C ARG A 195 36.77 -50.19 -4.67
N ALA A 196 37.21 -50.24 -3.41
CA ALA A 196 37.40 -49.04 -2.60
C ALA A 196 38.26 -48.01 -3.33
N ILE A 197 39.38 -48.40 -3.94
CA ILE A 197 40.29 -47.49 -4.65
C ILE A 197 39.65 -46.76 -5.87
N ASP A 198 38.61 -47.33 -6.45
CA ASP A 198 37.88 -46.77 -7.60
C ASP A 198 36.84 -45.74 -7.19
N ARG A 199 36.49 -45.68 -5.90
CA ARG A 199 35.57 -44.70 -5.37
C ARG A 199 36.22 -43.33 -5.35
N GLU A 200 35.54 -42.34 -5.91
CA GLU A 200 36.05 -40.97 -5.94
C GLU A 200 36.25 -40.41 -4.51
N PRO A 201 37.29 -39.60 -4.28
CA PRO A 201 37.57 -39.06 -2.95
C PRO A 201 36.55 -38.00 -2.49
N GLU A 202 35.61 -37.62 -3.37
CA GLU A 202 34.49 -36.72 -3.06
C GLU A 202 33.24 -37.49 -2.62
N LEU A 203 33.22 -38.82 -2.78
CA LEU A 203 32.13 -39.71 -2.41
C LEU A 203 32.44 -40.39 -1.07
N GLU A 204 31.95 -39.81 0.02
CA GLU A 204 32.03 -40.40 1.37
C GLU A 204 30.92 -41.45 1.58
N ILE A 205 31.10 -42.36 2.53
CA ILE A 205 30.08 -43.35 2.92
C ILE A 205 29.30 -42.80 4.10
N SER A 206 27.99 -42.80 3.99
CA SER A 206 27.10 -42.69 5.16
C SER A 206 27.07 -44.05 5.85
N VAL A 207 27.66 -44.14 7.05
CA VAL A 207 27.55 -45.33 7.90
C VAL A 207 26.56 -45.02 9.01
N ILE A 208 25.62 -45.93 9.26
CA ILE A 208 24.70 -45.82 10.40
C ILE A 208 25.29 -46.66 11.52
N THR A 209 26.01 -46.03 12.45
CA THR A 209 26.45 -46.68 13.69
C THR A 209 25.53 -46.26 14.83
N ASN A 210 25.01 -47.23 15.59
CA ASN A 210 24.12 -47.00 16.74
C ASN A 210 22.88 -46.12 16.44
N GLY A 211 22.31 -46.25 15.23
CA GLY A 211 21.12 -45.48 14.83
C GLY A 211 21.38 -44.00 14.50
N VAL A 212 22.64 -43.56 14.47
CA VAL A 212 23.05 -42.21 14.04
C VAL A 212 23.70 -42.31 12.67
N GLU A 213 23.16 -41.60 11.68
CA GLU A 213 23.84 -41.41 10.38
C GLU A 213 25.12 -40.62 10.62
N ARG A 214 26.26 -41.31 10.54
CA ARG A 214 27.61 -40.72 10.58
C ARG A 214 28.10 -40.58 9.14
N GLY A 215 28.11 -39.34 8.65
CA GLY A 215 28.53 -38.98 7.29
C GLY A 215 27.59 -37.94 6.67
N VAL A 216 28.09 -37.17 5.70
CA VAL A 216 27.25 -36.17 5.00
C VAL A 216 26.55 -36.86 3.83
N SER A 217 25.24 -37.07 3.91
CA SER A 217 24.45 -37.64 2.81
C SER A 217 24.53 -36.76 1.56
N ARG A 218 24.91 -37.36 0.42
CA ARG A 218 24.95 -36.69 -0.89
C ARG A 218 23.58 -36.13 -1.27
N GLU A 219 22.51 -36.85 -0.99
CA GLU A 219 21.14 -36.41 -1.30
C GLU A 219 20.77 -35.16 -0.51
N LEU A 220 21.22 -35.07 0.75
CA LEU A 220 21.04 -33.89 1.58
C LEU A 220 21.88 -32.71 1.08
N VAL A 221 23.11 -32.95 0.61
CA VAL A 221 23.96 -31.87 0.06
C VAL A 221 23.43 -31.38 -1.28
N ASP A 222 22.99 -32.29 -2.15
CA ASP A 222 22.46 -31.93 -3.46
C ASP A 222 21.11 -31.21 -3.32
N SER A 223 20.26 -31.59 -2.35
CA SER A 223 19.03 -30.85 -2.03
C SER A 223 19.32 -29.47 -1.45
N LEU A 224 20.24 -29.37 -0.48
CA LEU A 224 20.62 -28.07 0.09
C LEU A 224 21.26 -27.14 -0.94
N LYS A 225 22.03 -27.67 -1.90
CA LYS A 225 22.58 -26.90 -3.03
C LYS A 225 21.49 -26.43 -3.98
N ALA A 226 20.52 -27.29 -4.31
CA ALA A 226 19.38 -26.93 -5.15
C ALA A 226 18.54 -25.83 -4.49
N ASP A 227 18.25 -25.97 -3.19
CA ASP A 227 17.53 -24.97 -2.40
C ASP A 227 18.29 -23.65 -2.35
N LEU A 228 19.62 -23.68 -2.15
CA LEU A 228 20.44 -22.47 -2.13
C LEU A 228 20.41 -21.74 -3.48
N GLU A 229 20.48 -22.48 -4.59
CA GLU A 229 20.41 -21.91 -5.93
C GLU A 229 19.02 -21.31 -6.22
N GLU A 230 17.94 -21.99 -5.82
CA GLU A 230 16.58 -21.46 -5.95
C GLU A 230 16.40 -20.17 -5.15
N LYS A 231 16.89 -20.14 -3.89
CA LYS A 231 16.84 -18.93 -3.05
C LYS A 231 17.68 -17.80 -3.63
N ASN A 232 18.86 -18.08 -4.17
CA ASN A 232 19.70 -17.06 -4.82
C ASN A 232 19.00 -16.45 -6.06
N GLN A 233 18.35 -17.27 -6.88
CA GLN A 233 17.59 -16.78 -8.03
C GLN A 233 16.38 -15.93 -7.61
N ALA A 234 15.69 -16.32 -6.52
CA ALA A 234 14.60 -15.53 -5.97
C ALA A 234 15.08 -14.17 -5.43
N VAL A 235 16.22 -14.14 -4.74
CA VAL A 235 16.84 -12.90 -4.24
C VAL A 235 17.20 -11.97 -5.41
N GLN A 236 17.87 -12.48 -6.45
CA GLN A 236 18.22 -11.66 -7.62
C GLN A 236 16.99 -11.07 -8.32
N LYS A 237 15.90 -11.84 -8.44
CA LYS A 237 14.64 -11.33 -8.99
C LYS A 237 14.06 -10.22 -8.12
N LEU A 238 13.97 -10.43 -6.81
CA LEU A 238 13.45 -9.42 -5.88
C LEU A 238 14.30 -8.14 -5.86
N GLU A 239 15.62 -8.26 -5.96
CA GLU A 239 16.52 -7.11 -6.07
C GLU A 239 16.27 -6.32 -7.36
N SER A 240 16.10 -7.02 -8.49
CA SER A 240 15.78 -6.39 -9.78
C SER A 240 14.43 -5.66 -9.76
N GLU A 241 13.42 -6.28 -9.13
CA GLU A 241 12.09 -5.69 -8.96
C GLU A 241 12.15 -4.45 -8.04
N LEU A 242 12.89 -4.51 -6.94
CA LEU A 242 13.10 -3.38 -6.03
C LEU A 242 13.75 -2.19 -6.73
N VAL A 243 14.76 -2.42 -7.57
CA VAL A 243 15.39 -1.35 -8.36
C VAL A 243 14.40 -0.75 -9.34
N SER A 244 13.61 -1.58 -10.03
CA SER A 244 12.59 -1.10 -10.97
C SER A 244 11.50 -0.28 -10.28
N LEU A 245 11.05 -0.69 -9.09
CA LEU A 245 10.06 0.00 -8.26
C LEU A 245 10.61 1.32 -7.73
N ARG A 246 11.88 1.35 -7.30
CA ARG A 246 12.55 2.60 -6.90
C ARG A 246 12.63 3.58 -8.06
N HIS A 247 12.99 3.12 -9.25
CA HIS A 247 13.06 3.99 -10.42
C HIS A 247 11.68 4.57 -10.77
N LYS A 248 10.62 3.73 -10.75
CA LYS A 248 9.24 4.20 -10.95
C LYS A 248 8.82 5.21 -9.88
N LEU A 249 9.15 4.96 -8.61
CA LEU A 249 8.85 5.88 -7.52
C LEU A 249 9.57 7.23 -7.69
N GLU A 250 10.85 7.21 -8.08
CA GLU A 250 11.61 8.44 -8.36
C GLU A 250 11.02 9.21 -9.55
N GLN A 251 10.59 8.52 -10.59
CA GLN A 251 9.93 9.13 -11.75
C GLN A 251 8.60 9.79 -11.34
N GLU A 252 7.74 9.06 -10.63
CA GLU A 252 6.46 9.58 -10.11
C GLU A 252 6.67 10.78 -9.19
N GLN A 253 7.68 10.73 -8.30
CA GLN A 253 8.01 11.87 -7.44
C GLN A 253 8.50 13.09 -8.24
N ALA A 254 9.29 12.87 -9.29
CA ALA A 254 9.75 13.96 -10.16
C ALA A 254 8.60 14.57 -10.96
N GLU A 255 7.68 13.75 -11.48
CA GLU A 255 6.47 14.21 -12.17
C GLU A 255 5.52 14.96 -11.24
N HIS A 256 5.29 14.45 -10.03
CA HIS A 256 4.52 15.14 -8.99
C HIS A 256 5.13 16.49 -8.62
N ARG A 257 6.46 16.59 -8.48
CA ARG A 257 7.15 17.86 -8.22
C ARG A 257 6.95 18.83 -9.38
N LYS A 258 7.15 18.40 -10.62
CA LYS A 258 6.93 19.24 -11.82
C LYS A 258 5.49 19.75 -11.90
N SER A 259 4.52 18.87 -11.67
CA SER A 259 3.08 19.21 -11.69
C SER A 259 2.70 20.17 -10.56
N ARG A 260 3.27 19.99 -9.37
CA ARG A 260 3.07 20.90 -8.24
C ARG A 260 3.68 22.28 -8.51
N ASP A 261 4.88 22.34 -9.06
CA ASP A 261 5.57 23.59 -9.36
C ASP A 261 4.87 24.34 -10.51
N SER A 262 4.42 23.64 -11.55
CA SER A 262 3.64 24.26 -12.64
C SER A 262 2.26 24.74 -12.14
N GLY A 263 1.56 23.94 -11.34
CA GLY A 263 0.31 24.34 -10.70
C GLY A 263 0.47 25.55 -9.78
N GLY A 264 1.57 25.62 -9.03
CA GLY A 264 1.90 26.78 -8.19
C GLY A 264 2.16 28.06 -9.00
N LEU A 265 2.83 27.95 -10.15
CA LEU A 265 3.05 29.06 -11.07
C LEU A 265 1.74 29.56 -11.68
N GLU A 266 0.89 28.64 -12.16
CA GLU A 266 -0.44 29.00 -12.70
C GLU A 266 -1.33 29.63 -11.62
N PHE A 267 -1.33 29.09 -10.40
CA PHE A 267 -2.06 29.68 -9.28
C PHE A 267 -1.58 31.11 -8.97
N THR A 268 -0.27 31.32 -8.91
CA THR A 268 0.31 32.65 -8.66
C THR A 268 -0.07 33.62 -9.77
N ARG A 269 -0.04 33.17 -11.04
CA ARG A 269 -0.44 33.97 -12.21
C ARG A 269 -1.92 34.33 -12.15
N LEU A 270 -2.78 33.37 -11.79
CA LEU A 270 -4.22 33.57 -11.66
C LEU A 270 -4.54 34.54 -10.52
N GLN A 271 -3.83 34.42 -9.40
CA GLN A 271 -3.94 35.35 -8.26
C GLN A 271 -3.53 36.77 -8.66
N GLN A 272 -2.41 36.95 -9.36
CA GLN A 272 -1.99 38.27 -9.86
C GLN A 272 -3.02 38.88 -10.82
N MET A 273 -3.60 38.06 -11.71
CA MET A 273 -4.68 38.48 -12.60
C MET A 273 -5.93 38.90 -11.82
N TYR A 274 -6.33 38.11 -10.82
CA TYR A 274 -7.47 38.40 -9.96
C TYR A 274 -7.28 39.69 -9.17
N ASP A 275 -6.13 39.87 -8.52
CA ASP A 275 -5.79 41.10 -7.79
C ASP A 275 -5.75 42.32 -8.70
N SER A 276 -5.22 42.17 -9.92
CA SER A 276 -5.20 43.25 -10.92
C SER A 276 -6.60 43.60 -11.41
N LEU A 277 -7.46 42.60 -11.60
CA LEU A 277 -8.85 42.79 -11.99
C LEU A 277 -9.66 43.43 -10.86
N GLN A 278 -9.43 43.03 -9.61
CA GLN A 278 -10.07 43.62 -8.44
C GLN A 278 -9.68 45.09 -8.28
N LYS A 279 -8.38 45.42 -8.38
CA LYS A 279 -7.91 46.80 -8.36
C LYS A 279 -8.51 47.64 -9.49
N ARG A 280 -8.66 47.06 -10.69
CA ARG A 280 -9.29 47.75 -11.82
C ARG A 280 -10.78 48.03 -11.56
N HIS A 281 -11.52 47.05 -11.05
CA HIS A 281 -12.92 47.25 -10.67
C HIS A 281 -13.06 48.29 -9.55
N GLU A 282 -12.17 48.28 -8.56
CA GLU A 282 -12.19 49.26 -7.46
C GLU A 282 -11.91 50.68 -7.97
N GLN A 283 -10.95 50.84 -8.89
CA GLN A 283 -10.70 52.10 -9.59
C GLN A 283 -11.88 52.56 -10.43
N GLU A 284 -12.52 51.65 -11.16
CA GLU A 284 -13.70 51.96 -12.00
C GLU A 284 -14.89 52.38 -11.14
N LEU A 285 -15.16 51.67 -10.04
CA LEU A 285 -16.17 52.05 -9.05
C LEU A 285 -15.88 53.41 -8.42
N PHE A 286 -14.61 53.71 -8.12
CA PHE A 286 -14.21 55.02 -7.60
C PHE A 286 -14.47 56.13 -8.62
N VAL A 287 -14.08 55.93 -9.89
CA VAL A 287 -14.31 56.90 -10.97
C VAL A 287 -15.81 57.11 -11.20
N LEU A 288 -16.59 56.03 -11.30
CA LEU A 288 -18.05 56.09 -11.42
C LEU A 288 -18.69 56.80 -10.23
N GLY A 289 -18.20 56.56 -9.01
CA GLY A 289 -18.65 57.23 -7.79
C GLY A 289 -18.40 58.74 -7.83
N GLU A 290 -17.20 59.18 -8.21
CA GLU A 290 -16.88 60.60 -8.34
C GLU A 290 -17.64 61.26 -9.50
N GLN A 291 -17.82 60.58 -10.64
CA GLN A 291 -18.65 61.07 -11.74
C GLN A 291 -20.11 61.25 -11.31
N ASN A 292 -20.68 60.28 -10.61
CA ASN A 292 -22.06 60.36 -10.13
C ASN A 292 -22.22 61.49 -9.09
N LYS A 293 -21.22 61.67 -8.21
CA LYS A 293 -21.19 62.80 -7.27
C LYS A 293 -21.08 64.15 -7.97
N GLN A 294 -20.24 64.27 -9.01
CA GLN A 294 -20.15 65.47 -9.84
C GLN A 294 -21.47 65.76 -10.55
N ALA A 295 -22.04 64.77 -11.24
CA ALA A 295 -23.33 64.89 -11.91
C ALA A 295 -24.44 65.30 -10.94
N ARG A 296 -24.47 64.71 -9.74
CA ARG A 296 -25.42 65.07 -8.68
C ARG A 296 -25.23 66.52 -8.22
N ASN A 297 -23.99 66.96 -8.03
CA ASN A 297 -23.69 68.34 -7.63
C ASN A 297 -24.03 69.35 -8.73
N ASP A 298 -23.75 69.03 -9.99
CA ASP A 298 -24.11 69.87 -11.14
C ASP A 298 -25.62 69.99 -11.27
N LEU A 299 -26.36 68.88 -11.11
CA LEU A 299 -27.82 68.89 -11.10
C LEU A 299 -28.35 69.72 -9.91
N LEU A 300 -27.75 69.59 -8.72
CA LEU A 300 -28.11 70.39 -7.55
C LEU A 300 -27.86 71.89 -7.81
N ARG A 301 -26.75 72.23 -8.48
CA ARG A 301 -26.41 73.59 -8.86
C ARG A 301 -27.40 74.15 -9.86
N GLN A 302 -27.74 73.38 -10.90
CA GLN A 302 -28.76 73.76 -11.89
C GLN A 302 -30.11 74.00 -11.24
N HIS A 303 -30.58 73.09 -10.38
CA HIS A 303 -31.82 73.30 -9.62
C HIS A 303 -31.73 74.51 -8.69
N GLY A 304 -30.58 74.74 -8.04
CA GLY A 304 -30.35 75.93 -7.21
C GLY A 304 -30.33 77.25 -8.00
N GLU A 305 -29.86 77.24 -9.24
CA GLU A 305 -29.92 78.37 -10.17
C GLU A 305 -31.35 78.59 -10.68
N GLN A 306 -32.08 77.52 -11.03
CA GLN A 306 -33.49 77.58 -11.41
C GLN A 306 -34.37 78.13 -10.28
N LEU A 307 -34.17 77.66 -9.04
CA LEU A 307 -34.88 78.18 -7.86
C LEU A 307 -34.59 79.67 -7.66
N ARG A 308 -33.32 80.09 -7.78
CA ARG A 308 -32.96 81.52 -7.69
C ARG A 308 -33.59 82.35 -8.81
N ALA A 309 -33.68 81.82 -10.03
CA ALA A 309 -34.34 82.50 -11.14
C ALA A 309 -35.86 82.63 -10.91
N ILE A 310 -36.51 81.57 -10.40
CA ILE A 310 -37.93 81.59 -10.03
C ILE A 310 -38.17 82.57 -8.88
N ASP A 311 -37.33 82.56 -7.84
CA ASP A 311 -37.41 83.51 -6.72
C ASP A 311 -37.24 84.96 -7.19
N ALA A 312 -36.31 85.21 -8.12
CA ALA A 312 -36.13 86.54 -8.72
C ALA A 312 -37.37 86.96 -9.54
N GLN A 313 -37.91 86.06 -10.36
CA GLN A 313 -39.14 86.31 -11.11
C GLN A 313 -40.34 86.55 -10.18
N LEU A 314 -40.49 85.78 -9.10
CA LEU A 314 -41.52 86.00 -8.08
C LEU A 314 -41.35 87.36 -7.39
N ARG A 315 -40.11 87.77 -7.08
CA ARG A 315 -39.85 89.11 -6.52
C ARG A 315 -40.17 90.21 -7.51
N ASP A 316 -39.74 90.10 -8.76
CA ASP A 316 -39.97 91.12 -9.79
C ASP A 316 -41.47 91.24 -10.10
N THR A 317 -42.17 90.11 -10.26
CA THR A 317 -43.62 90.11 -10.45
C THR A 317 -44.33 90.68 -9.23
N SER A 318 -43.94 90.31 -8.00
CA SER A 318 -44.49 90.90 -6.77
C SER A 318 -44.26 92.42 -6.73
N ALA A 319 -43.07 92.90 -7.05
CA ALA A 319 -42.74 94.32 -7.09
C ALA A 319 -43.51 95.05 -8.20
N GLU A 320 -43.77 94.42 -9.35
CA GLU A 320 -44.64 94.93 -10.40
C GLU A 320 -46.10 95.02 -9.96
N TYR A 321 -46.61 93.99 -9.27
CA TYR A 321 -47.95 94.00 -8.69
C TYR A 321 -48.09 95.12 -7.65
N GLU A 322 -47.10 95.30 -6.77
CA GLU A 322 -47.07 96.41 -5.82
C GLU A 322 -47.05 97.77 -6.53
N ARG A 323 -46.20 97.97 -7.55
CA ARG A 323 -46.16 99.20 -8.36
C ARG A 323 -47.48 99.47 -9.07
N LYS A 324 -48.12 98.45 -9.66
CA LYS A 324 -49.43 98.57 -10.30
C LYS A 324 -50.51 98.94 -9.27
N SER A 325 -50.49 98.31 -8.10
CA SER A 325 -51.39 98.65 -6.99
C SER A 325 -51.20 100.10 -6.53
N LEU A 326 -49.96 100.56 -6.38
CA LEU A 326 -49.63 101.94 -6.01
C LEU A 326 -50.12 102.94 -7.05
N LYS A 327 -49.86 102.71 -8.34
CA LYS A 327 -50.38 103.53 -9.44
C LYS A 327 -51.91 103.54 -9.49
N PHE A 328 -52.55 102.41 -9.19
CA PHE A 328 -54.02 102.33 -9.13
C PHE A 328 -54.56 103.16 -7.97
N LYS A 329 -53.92 103.12 -6.80
CA LYS A 329 -54.25 103.98 -5.65
C LYS A 329 -54.07 105.46 -5.98
N GLU A 330 -52.95 105.86 -6.58
CA GLU A 330 -52.70 107.24 -7.00
C GLU A 330 -53.77 107.74 -8.00
N ARG A 331 -54.17 106.89 -8.96
CA ARG A 331 -55.26 107.22 -9.90
C ARG A 331 -56.61 107.37 -9.19
N HIS A 332 -56.93 106.47 -8.26
CA HIS A 332 -58.17 106.57 -7.48
C HIS A 332 -58.17 107.83 -6.61
N GLU A 333 -57.04 108.17 -6.01
CA GLU A 333 -56.89 109.37 -5.18
C GLU A 333 -57.03 110.65 -6.01
N ALA A 334 -56.47 110.67 -7.23
CA ALA A 334 -56.65 111.76 -8.19
C ALA A 334 -58.10 111.88 -8.69
N GLU A 335 -58.77 110.77 -9.04
CA GLU A 335 -60.18 110.75 -9.44
C GLU A 335 -61.10 111.23 -8.31
N VAL A 336 -60.83 110.80 -7.06
CA VAL A 336 -61.56 111.28 -5.87
C VAL A 336 -61.35 112.79 -5.68
N ALA A 337 -60.14 113.30 -5.88
CA ALA A 337 -59.86 114.73 -5.78
C ALA A 337 -60.59 115.55 -6.87
N ASP A 338 -60.66 115.04 -8.10
CA ASP A 338 -61.37 115.70 -9.21
C ASP A 338 -62.90 115.66 -9.01
N LEU A 339 -63.44 114.55 -8.53
CA LEU A 339 -64.85 114.44 -8.13
C LEU A 339 -65.18 115.42 -6.98
N GLN A 340 -64.31 115.54 -5.97
CA GLN A 340 -64.47 116.54 -4.91
C GLN A 340 -64.46 117.98 -5.44
N LYS A 341 -63.64 118.28 -6.46
CA LYS A 341 -63.60 119.59 -7.11
C LYS A 341 -64.88 119.87 -7.90
N LYS A 342 -65.44 118.85 -8.57
CA LYS A 342 -66.73 118.92 -9.28
C LYS A 342 -67.90 119.14 -8.32
N ILE A 343 -67.87 118.51 -7.14
CA ILE A 343 -68.87 118.73 -6.09
C ILE A 343 -68.83 120.20 -5.63
N ARG A 344 -67.65 120.75 -5.35
CA ARG A 344 -67.50 122.16 -4.96
C ARG A 344 -67.99 123.15 -6.04
N SER A 345 -67.78 122.85 -7.33
CA SER A 345 -68.30 123.71 -8.40
C SER A 345 -69.83 123.66 -8.49
N LEU A 346 -70.43 122.47 -8.36
CA LEU A 346 -71.88 122.30 -8.35
C LEU A 346 -72.52 122.96 -7.12
N GLU A 347 -71.88 122.91 -5.95
CA GLU A 347 -72.32 123.61 -4.75
C GLU A 347 -72.31 125.14 -4.94
N SER A 348 -71.30 125.68 -5.63
CA SER A 348 -71.21 127.11 -5.97
C SER A 348 -72.28 127.55 -6.99
N GLU A 349 -72.61 126.70 -7.97
CA GLU A 349 -73.69 126.97 -8.92
C GLU A 349 -75.06 126.93 -8.24
N LEU A 350 -75.26 126.00 -7.30
CA LEU A 350 -76.51 125.91 -6.53
C LEU A 350 -76.71 127.10 -5.58
N ALA A 351 -75.61 127.70 -5.09
CA ALA A 351 -75.65 128.93 -4.30
C ALA A 351 -76.06 130.16 -5.13
N SER A 352 -75.55 130.31 -6.36
CA SER A 352 -75.88 131.47 -7.22
C SER A 352 -77.34 131.47 -7.68
N VAL A 353 -77.90 130.28 -7.96
CA VAL A 353 -79.32 130.12 -8.32
C VAL A 353 -80.24 130.50 -7.16
N LYS A 354 -79.88 130.15 -5.92
CA LYS A 354 -80.65 130.54 -4.72
C LYS A 354 -80.70 132.05 -4.50
N GLU A 355 -79.65 132.78 -4.87
CA GLU A 355 -79.57 134.23 -4.72
C GLU A 355 -80.39 135.00 -5.77
N GLN A 356 -80.53 134.44 -6.99
CA GLN A 356 -81.39 135.00 -8.03
C GLN A 356 -82.89 134.91 -7.67
N TYR A 357 -83.35 133.76 -7.14
CA TYR A 357 -84.75 133.61 -6.69
C TYR A 357 -85.11 134.49 -5.48
N HIS A 358 -84.14 134.86 -4.63
CA HIS A 358 -84.37 135.71 -3.46
C HIS A 358 -84.62 137.19 -3.83
N ASN A 359 -84.05 137.65 -4.94
CA ASN A 359 -84.16 139.05 -5.38
C ASN A 359 -85.45 139.34 -6.17
N GLU A 360 -85.98 138.37 -6.92
CA GLU A 360 -87.25 138.52 -7.66
C GLU A 360 -88.50 138.46 -6.74
N ALA A 361 -88.47 137.64 -5.68
CA ALA A 361 -89.57 137.54 -4.71
C ALA A 361 -89.77 138.81 -3.85
N ARG A 362 -88.71 139.62 -3.68
CA ARG A 362 -88.73 140.84 -2.87
C ARG A 362 -89.41 142.03 -3.58
N GLY A 363 -89.31 142.12 -4.91
CA GLY A 363 -89.91 143.20 -5.71
C GLY A 363 -91.43 143.10 -5.86
N LEU A 364 -91.97 141.88 -5.86
CA LEU A 364 -93.42 141.62 -5.96
C LEU A 364 -94.19 141.92 -4.66
N THR A 365 -93.50 141.92 -3.51
CA THR A 365 -94.13 142.11 -2.18
C THR A 365 -94.30 143.59 -1.79
N THR A 366 -93.49 144.50 -2.35
CA THR A 366 -93.55 145.94 -2.05
C THR A 366 -94.59 146.72 -2.87
N ASN A 367 -94.91 146.30 -4.09
CA ASN A 367 -95.90 146.98 -4.92
C ASN A 367 -97.36 146.60 -4.56
N LEU A 368 -97.56 145.47 -3.89
CA LEU A 368 -98.87 144.98 -3.44
C LEU A 368 -99.43 145.71 -2.20
N VAL A 369 -98.58 146.45 -1.47
CA VAL A 369 -98.94 147.14 -0.21
C VAL A 369 -99.18 148.65 -0.41
N ALA A 370 -98.77 149.25 -1.54
CA ALA A 370 -98.95 150.69 -1.79
C ALA A 370 -100.30 151.04 -2.48
N LEU A 371 -100.76 150.24 -3.45
CA LEU A 371 -101.99 150.55 -4.22
C LEU A 371 -103.27 149.95 -3.63
N THR A 372 -103.16 149.07 -2.63
CA THR A 372 -104.29 148.61 -1.80
C THR A 372 -104.85 149.71 -0.89
N SER A 373 -104.21 150.89 -0.78
CA SER A 373 -104.76 152.05 -0.07
C SER A 373 -105.52 153.06 -0.96
N GLU A 374 -105.39 153.00 -2.29
CA GLU A 374 -106.18 153.84 -3.22
C GLU A 374 -107.56 153.24 -3.58
N ALA A 375 -107.83 152.01 -3.09
CA ALA A 375 -109.13 151.34 -3.17
C ALA A 375 -110.24 151.93 -2.26
N ALA A 376 -110.03 153.09 -1.62
CA ALA A 376 -111.02 153.66 -0.69
C ALA A 376 -111.71 154.95 -1.14
N GLN A 377 -111.20 155.72 -2.11
CA GLN A 377 -111.69 157.10 -2.33
C GLN A 377 -112.19 157.46 -3.74
N ALA A 378 -112.20 156.54 -4.72
CA ALA A 378 -112.84 156.78 -6.03
C ALA A 378 -113.83 155.67 -6.43
N LYS A 379 -114.57 155.17 -5.42
CA LYS A 379 -115.98 154.81 -5.63
C LYS A 379 -116.67 155.96 -6.38
N GLU A 380 -117.62 155.61 -7.24
CA GLU A 380 -118.64 156.53 -7.79
C GLU A 380 -118.27 157.26 -9.09
N ASN A 381 -117.86 156.56 -10.16
CA ASN A 381 -118.34 156.85 -11.54
C ASN A 381 -117.91 155.79 -12.61
N HIS A 382 -118.92 155.10 -13.18
CA HIS A 382 -118.97 154.49 -14.54
C HIS A 382 -118.12 153.23 -14.79
N ALA A 383 -118.60 151.97 -14.81
CA ALA A 383 -119.81 151.37 -15.41
C ALA A 383 -119.98 151.60 -16.93
N ALA A 384 -119.67 150.54 -17.70
CA ALA A 384 -120.12 150.20 -19.05
C ALA A 384 -119.51 150.90 -20.28
N GLU A 385 -118.44 150.32 -20.83
CA GLU A 385 -118.27 150.14 -22.29
C GLU A 385 -117.34 148.93 -22.53
N VAL A 386 -117.92 147.75 -22.78
CA VAL A 386 -117.97 147.14 -24.13
C VAL A 386 -116.60 146.53 -24.50
N GLN A 387 -116.36 145.25 -24.27
CA GLN A 387 -117.04 144.11 -24.93
C GLN A 387 -117.17 144.33 -26.44
N ASN A 388 -116.08 144.23 -27.21
CA ASN A 388 -116.17 143.59 -28.52
C ASN A 388 -114.80 143.38 -29.17
N LEU A 389 -114.65 142.15 -29.67
CA LEU A 389 -114.12 141.87 -31.00
C LEU A 389 -112.65 142.18 -31.27
N ASN A 390 -111.92 141.08 -31.31
CA ASN A 390 -111.52 140.46 -32.58
C ASN A 390 -110.04 140.47 -32.92
N LYS A 391 -109.65 139.29 -33.41
CA LYS A 391 -108.59 138.98 -34.37
C LYS A 391 -107.18 139.04 -33.82
N THR A 392 -106.57 137.87 -33.70
CA THR A 392 -105.51 137.37 -34.60
C THR A 392 -104.95 136.09 -33.97
N ILE A 393 -105.10 134.86 -34.48
CA ILE A 393 -105.32 134.37 -35.86
C ILE A 393 -104.51 135.19 -36.86
N SER A 394 -103.19 135.10 -36.69
CA SER A 394 -102.07 135.41 -37.60
C SER A 394 -100.83 135.26 -36.70
N ASP A 395 -99.83 134.42 -36.90
CA ASP A 395 -99.28 133.74 -38.06
C ASP A 395 -98.43 132.58 -37.47
N LEU A 396 -98.51 131.33 -37.92
CA LEU A 396 -97.80 130.74 -39.06
C LEU A 396 -96.27 130.93 -39.08
N GLN A 397 -95.61 129.81 -39.44
CA GLN A 397 -94.40 129.75 -40.27
C GLN A 397 -93.04 130.09 -39.63
N SER A 398 -92.26 129.06 -39.27
CA SER A 398 -91.05 128.71 -40.04
C SER A 398 -90.19 127.59 -39.41
N GLN A 399 -89.86 126.62 -40.28
CA GLN A 399 -88.62 125.82 -40.35
C GLN A 399 -88.34 124.75 -39.28
N ALA A 400 -87.91 123.49 -39.54
CA ALA A 400 -87.32 122.72 -40.65
C ALA A 400 -85.93 122.15 -40.26
N ASP A 401 -85.81 120.81 -40.40
CA ASP A 401 -84.69 119.97 -40.86
C ASP A 401 -83.23 120.14 -40.37
N LYS A 402 -82.64 119.04 -39.87
CA LYS A 402 -81.58 118.24 -40.54
C LYS A 402 -80.87 117.25 -39.59
N VAL A 403 -80.88 115.96 -39.95
CA VAL A 403 -79.84 114.97 -39.60
C VAL A 403 -79.40 114.33 -40.91
N GLU A 404 -78.24 114.75 -41.38
CA GLU A 404 -77.49 114.12 -42.45
C GLU A 404 -76.01 114.27 -42.15
N GLN A 405 -75.39 113.13 -41.87
CA GLN A 405 -74.02 112.87 -42.29
C GLN A 405 -73.90 111.37 -42.60
N TYR A 406 -73.95 111.07 -43.90
CA TYR A 406 -73.52 109.83 -44.52
C TYR A 406 -72.02 109.90 -44.84
N MET A 407 -71.45 108.72 -45.13
CA MET A 407 -70.25 108.43 -45.94
C MET A 407 -68.91 108.24 -45.23
N SER A 408 -68.51 106.98 -45.04
CA SER A 408 -67.49 106.31 -45.89
C SER A 408 -67.09 104.95 -45.30
N GLN A 409 -66.77 103.99 -46.18
CA GLN A 409 -66.20 102.65 -45.91
C GLN A 409 -67.18 101.47 -45.80
N VAL A 410 -68.03 101.30 -46.83
CA VAL A 410 -68.71 100.03 -47.17
C VAL A 410 -68.06 99.34 -48.40
N GLU A 411 -66.86 99.75 -48.82
CA GLU A 411 -66.12 99.08 -49.90
C GLU A 411 -64.88 98.28 -49.45
N GLU A 412 -64.62 98.15 -48.14
CA GLU A 412 -63.44 97.43 -47.62
C GLU A 412 -63.81 96.28 -46.67
N LEU A 413 -64.91 95.58 -46.96
CA LEU A 413 -65.27 94.30 -46.32
C LEU A 413 -65.24 93.12 -47.30
N THR A 414 -64.83 93.33 -48.55
CA THR A 414 -64.72 92.28 -49.58
C THR A 414 -63.29 91.74 -49.74
N SER A 415 -62.27 92.35 -49.11
CA SER A 415 -60.86 91.91 -49.17
C SER A 415 -60.36 91.13 -47.94
N LYS A 416 -61.13 91.05 -46.85
CA LYS A 416 -60.73 90.36 -45.60
C LYS A 416 -61.18 88.91 -45.46
N MET A 417 -61.97 88.38 -46.39
CA MET A 417 -62.26 86.93 -46.46
C MET A 417 -61.24 86.11 -47.25
N GLU A 418 -60.26 86.76 -47.89
CA GLU A 418 -59.24 86.07 -48.71
C GLU A 418 -57.92 85.85 -47.98
N THR A 419 -57.70 86.54 -46.85
CA THR A 419 -56.51 86.40 -45.99
C THR A 419 -56.64 85.36 -44.87
N LEU A 420 -57.84 84.82 -44.59
CA LEU A 420 -58.05 83.75 -43.61
C LEU A 420 -58.00 82.32 -44.19
N ARG A 421 -57.69 82.17 -45.48
CA ARG A 421 -57.52 80.86 -46.14
C ARG A 421 -56.05 80.46 -46.36
N SER A 422 -55.12 81.40 -46.25
CA SER A 422 -53.68 81.15 -46.43
C SER A 422 -52.99 80.59 -45.18
N ASP A 423 -53.54 80.83 -43.98
CA ASP A 423 -52.94 80.37 -42.72
C ASP A 423 -53.33 78.92 -42.34
N ALA A 424 -54.22 78.28 -43.11
CA ALA A 424 -54.64 76.89 -42.89
C ALA A 424 -53.76 75.84 -43.60
N ASP A 425 -52.94 76.23 -44.57
CA ASP A 425 -52.08 75.28 -45.33
C ASP A 425 -50.61 75.24 -44.85
N GLN A 426 -50.13 76.23 -44.09
CA GLN A 426 -48.80 76.16 -43.45
C GLN A 426 -48.76 75.31 -42.18
N ALA A 427 -49.90 75.05 -41.53
CA ALA A 427 -49.97 74.23 -40.30
C ALA A 427 -49.97 72.70 -40.55
N ARG A 428 -50.08 72.24 -41.81
CA ARG A 428 -50.06 70.79 -42.15
C ARG A 428 -48.69 70.26 -42.58
N GLN A 429 -47.73 71.10 -42.94
CA GLN A 429 -46.40 70.64 -43.37
C GLN A 429 -45.43 70.35 -42.21
N HIS A 430 -45.70 70.81 -40.98
CA HIS A 430 -44.81 70.58 -39.83
C HIS A 430 -45.16 69.32 -39.00
N HIS A 431 -46.35 68.72 -39.20
CA HIS A 431 -46.78 67.51 -38.48
C HIS A 431 -46.52 66.19 -39.22
N THR A 432 -46.15 66.21 -40.49
CA THR A 432 -45.83 65.01 -41.28
C THR A 432 -44.35 64.61 -41.25
N ALA A 433 -43.46 65.48 -40.76
CA ALA A 433 -42.03 65.18 -40.60
C ALA A 433 -41.72 64.47 -39.26
N GLU A 434 -42.32 64.89 -38.14
CA GLU A 434 -42.07 64.28 -36.82
C GLU A 434 -42.66 62.86 -36.68
N VAL A 435 -43.73 62.52 -37.40
CA VAL A 435 -44.34 61.18 -37.40
C VAL A 435 -43.59 60.18 -38.30
N SER A 436 -42.79 60.68 -39.25
CA SER A 436 -41.90 59.86 -40.10
C SER A 436 -40.65 59.42 -39.34
N ASP A 437 -40.02 60.34 -38.60
CA ASP A 437 -38.79 60.04 -37.85
C ASP A 437 -39.06 59.14 -36.63
N LEU A 438 -40.18 59.35 -35.92
CA LEU A 438 -40.61 58.45 -34.83
C LEU A 438 -40.93 57.02 -35.32
N ASN A 439 -41.55 56.86 -36.49
CA ASN A 439 -41.79 55.54 -37.08
C ASN A 439 -40.51 54.85 -37.56
N LYS A 440 -39.49 55.60 -38.00
CA LYS A 440 -38.17 55.08 -38.36
C LYS A 440 -37.43 54.53 -37.12
N THR A 441 -37.43 55.28 -36.01
CA THR A 441 -36.84 54.80 -34.74
C THR A 441 -37.57 53.61 -34.13
N ILE A 442 -38.90 53.51 -34.27
CA ILE A 442 -39.68 52.34 -33.81
C ILE A 442 -39.39 51.11 -34.69
N GLN A 443 -39.12 51.30 -35.99
CA GLN A 443 -38.78 50.21 -36.90
C GLN A 443 -37.32 49.71 -36.72
N GLU A 444 -36.38 50.60 -36.40
CA GLU A 444 -34.99 50.26 -36.05
C GLU A 444 -34.86 49.59 -34.67
N LEU A 445 -35.64 50.03 -33.67
CA LEU A 445 -35.70 49.35 -32.37
C LEU A 445 -36.37 47.96 -32.46
N ARG A 446 -37.34 47.78 -33.37
CA ARG A 446 -37.97 46.47 -33.62
C ARG A 446 -37.09 45.52 -34.41
N SER A 447 -36.29 46.01 -35.36
CA SER A 447 -35.30 45.17 -36.07
C SER A 447 -34.13 44.79 -35.17
N GLY A 448 -33.69 45.68 -34.27
CA GLY A 448 -32.69 45.38 -33.24
C GLY A 448 -33.18 44.36 -32.19
N LEU A 449 -34.43 44.46 -31.73
CA LEU A 449 -35.03 43.50 -30.79
C LEU A 449 -35.24 42.11 -31.44
N SER A 450 -35.65 42.08 -32.71
CA SER A 450 -35.80 40.83 -33.49
C SER A 450 -34.46 40.16 -33.76
N ALA A 451 -33.43 40.93 -34.13
CA ALA A 451 -32.07 40.40 -34.34
C ALA A 451 -31.45 39.87 -33.04
N ALA A 452 -31.65 40.57 -31.91
CA ALA A 452 -31.20 40.12 -30.60
C ALA A 452 -31.96 38.85 -30.12
N GLN A 453 -33.26 38.74 -30.40
CA GLN A 453 -34.04 37.55 -30.10
C GLN A 453 -33.62 36.33 -30.94
N GLU A 454 -33.32 36.51 -32.22
CA GLU A 454 -32.89 35.41 -33.09
C GLU A 454 -31.45 34.97 -32.78
N GLN A 455 -30.59 35.91 -32.35
CA GLN A 455 -29.25 35.59 -31.85
C GLN A 455 -29.30 34.84 -30.51
N HIS A 456 -30.17 35.25 -29.58
CA HIS A 456 -30.40 34.52 -28.32
C HIS A 456 -30.97 33.13 -28.55
N LYS A 457 -31.89 32.96 -29.50
CA LYS A 457 -32.49 31.67 -29.85
C LYS A 457 -31.45 30.71 -30.47
N SER A 458 -30.54 31.24 -31.27
CA SER A 458 -29.38 30.52 -31.82
C SER A 458 -28.37 30.09 -30.74
N GLU A 459 -28.05 30.96 -29.78
CA GLU A 459 -27.16 30.61 -28.66
C GLU A 459 -27.80 29.62 -27.68
N VAL A 460 -29.10 29.78 -27.37
CA VAL A 460 -29.85 28.82 -26.55
C VAL A 460 -29.89 27.45 -27.23
N ALA A 461 -30.15 27.37 -28.53
CA ALA A 461 -30.13 26.10 -29.26
C ALA A 461 -28.74 25.44 -29.29
N LYS A 462 -27.66 26.21 -29.38
CA LYS A 462 -26.28 25.69 -29.28
C LYS A 462 -25.95 25.19 -27.88
N LEU A 463 -26.38 25.92 -26.85
CA LEU A 463 -26.21 25.52 -25.45
C LEU A 463 -27.05 24.29 -25.11
N GLU A 464 -28.27 24.16 -25.66
CA GLU A 464 -29.11 22.98 -25.54
C GLU A 464 -28.47 21.76 -26.24
N SER A 465 -27.97 21.92 -27.48
CA SER A 465 -27.26 20.82 -28.16
C SER A 465 -25.97 20.41 -27.44
N ALA A 466 -25.26 21.37 -26.84
CA ALA A 466 -24.07 21.10 -26.06
C ALA A 466 -24.41 20.38 -24.75
N ASN A 467 -25.51 20.76 -24.09
CA ASN A 467 -26.01 20.07 -22.90
C ASN A 467 -26.47 18.63 -23.24
N GLU A 468 -27.16 18.42 -24.35
CA GLU A 468 -27.53 17.06 -24.80
C GLU A 468 -26.29 16.20 -25.10
N THR A 469 -25.26 16.79 -25.74
CA THR A 469 -24.00 16.09 -26.02
C THR A 469 -23.28 15.73 -24.73
N VAL A 470 -23.11 16.67 -23.79
CA VAL A 470 -22.51 16.43 -22.49
C VAL A 470 -23.34 15.43 -21.66
N HIS A 471 -24.66 15.46 -21.76
CA HIS A 471 -25.52 14.49 -21.06
C HIS A 471 -25.39 13.09 -21.65
N SER A 472 -25.24 12.97 -22.98
CA SER A 472 -24.98 11.70 -23.64
C SER A 472 -23.60 11.13 -23.28
N GLU A 473 -22.57 11.99 -23.21
CA GLU A 473 -21.21 11.62 -22.78
C GLU A 473 -21.17 11.25 -21.30
N LEU A 474 -21.91 11.96 -20.44
CA LEU A 474 -22.03 11.62 -19.02
C LEU A 474 -22.70 10.26 -18.83
N ASN A 475 -23.72 9.95 -19.63
CA ASN A 475 -24.42 8.67 -19.56
C ASN A 475 -23.56 7.51 -20.10
N THR A 476 -22.81 7.71 -21.18
CA THR A 476 -21.88 6.68 -21.67
C THR A 476 -20.73 6.44 -20.69
N ILE A 477 -20.19 7.48 -20.05
CA ILE A 477 -19.16 7.34 -19.02
C ILE A 477 -19.72 6.64 -17.77
N LYS A 478 -20.97 6.92 -17.38
CA LYS A 478 -21.62 6.20 -16.28
C LYS A 478 -21.83 4.73 -16.61
N GLU A 479 -22.31 4.41 -17.81
CA GLU A 479 -22.53 3.03 -18.28
C GLU A 479 -21.21 2.25 -18.32
N GLN A 480 -20.14 2.85 -18.85
CA GLN A 480 -18.79 2.27 -18.85
C GLN A 480 -18.25 2.07 -17.43
N SER A 481 -18.38 3.07 -16.56
CA SER A 481 -17.95 2.94 -15.18
C SER A 481 -18.74 1.87 -14.42
N THR A 482 -20.03 1.68 -14.70
CA THR A 482 -20.81 0.59 -14.08
C THR A 482 -20.37 -0.78 -14.60
N GLN A 483 -20.10 -0.91 -15.90
CA GLN A 483 -19.61 -2.16 -16.49
C GLN A 483 -18.21 -2.52 -15.97
N ASP A 484 -17.32 -1.54 -15.82
CA ASP A 484 -15.98 -1.78 -15.25
C ASP A 484 -16.05 -2.20 -13.78
N ILE A 485 -16.95 -1.60 -12.99
CA ILE A 485 -17.18 -1.99 -11.59
C ILE A 485 -17.78 -3.40 -11.49
N GLU A 486 -18.69 -3.77 -12.40
CA GLU A 486 -19.27 -5.12 -12.46
C GLU A 486 -18.24 -6.17 -12.88
N ALA A 487 -17.43 -5.89 -13.90
CA ALA A 487 -16.35 -6.78 -14.34
C ALA A 487 -15.31 -7.01 -13.23
N VAL A 488 -14.95 -5.95 -12.50
CA VAL A 488 -14.05 -6.04 -11.35
C VAL A 488 -14.70 -6.85 -10.21
N ARG A 489 -15.99 -6.66 -9.93
CA ARG A 489 -16.70 -7.47 -8.92
C ARG A 489 -16.76 -8.95 -9.28
N GLU A 490 -16.99 -9.28 -10.55
CA GLU A 490 -17.04 -10.67 -11.02
C GLU A 490 -15.66 -11.34 -10.95
N ASP A 491 -14.60 -10.62 -11.33
CA ASP A 491 -13.21 -11.08 -11.19
C ASP A 491 -12.82 -11.28 -9.71
N TYR A 492 -13.17 -10.35 -8.82
CA TYR A 492 -12.95 -10.54 -7.37
C TYR A 492 -13.79 -11.68 -6.80
N SER A 493 -15.03 -11.86 -7.24
CA SER A 493 -15.90 -12.96 -6.80
C SER A 493 -15.34 -14.32 -7.21
N SER A 494 -14.81 -14.45 -8.43
CA SER A 494 -14.18 -15.69 -8.91
C SER A 494 -12.86 -15.99 -8.19
N LYS A 495 -12.08 -14.96 -7.87
CA LYS A 495 -10.85 -15.10 -7.05
C LYS A 495 -11.17 -15.53 -5.62
N CYS A 496 -12.21 -14.96 -5.00
CA CYS A 496 -12.64 -15.35 -3.66
C CYS A 496 -13.09 -16.81 -3.62
N SER A 497 -13.91 -17.27 -4.58
CA SER A 497 -14.35 -18.68 -4.61
C SER A 497 -13.20 -19.65 -4.87
N ALA A 498 -12.21 -19.27 -5.70
CA ALA A 498 -11.01 -20.07 -5.91
C ALA A 498 -10.13 -20.17 -4.65
N LEU A 499 -9.99 -19.07 -3.90
CA LEU A 499 -9.26 -19.06 -2.63
C LEU A 499 -9.97 -19.88 -1.56
N GLU A 500 -11.30 -19.82 -1.49
CA GLU A 500 -12.13 -20.58 -0.57
C GLU A 500 -12.03 -22.09 -0.84
N SER A 501 -12.10 -22.51 -2.10
CA SER A 501 -11.87 -23.91 -2.49
C SER A 501 -10.46 -24.41 -2.14
N ARG A 502 -9.44 -23.54 -2.31
CA ARG A 502 -8.06 -23.89 -1.96
C ARG A 502 -7.85 -23.98 -0.44
N ALA A 503 -8.54 -23.15 0.33
CA ALA A 503 -8.53 -23.21 1.79
C ALA A 503 -9.18 -24.50 2.29
N GLU A 504 -10.35 -24.87 1.77
CA GLU A 504 -11.01 -26.15 2.11
C GLU A 504 -10.13 -27.37 1.76
N GLN A 505 -9.41 -27.33 0.64
CA GLN A 505 -8.52 -28.42 0.24
C GLN A 505 -7.30 -28.51 1.15
N ALA A 506 -6.75 -27.37 1.59
CA ALA A 506 -5.66 -27.33 2.56
C ALA A 506 -6.11 -27.85 3.95
N GLU A 507 -7.30 -27.46 4.41
CA GLU A 507 -7.86 -27.95 5.68
C GLU A 507 -8.08 -29.47 5.67
N LYS A 508 -8.55 -30.04 4.54
CA LYS A 508 -8.69 -31.50 4.38
C LYS A 508 -7.35 -32.24 4.43
N GLU A 509 -6.30 -31.70 3.82
CA GLU A 509 -4.96 -32.31 3.89
C GLU A 509 -4.35 -32.19 5.29
N VAL A 510 -4.52 -31.07 5.99
CA VAL A 510 -4.09 -30.93 7.38
C VAL A 510 -4.81 -31.95 8.27
N ALA A 511 -6.12 -32.10 8.14
CA ALA A 511 -6.88 -33.10 8.89
C ALA A 511 -6.43 -34.54 8.59
N ARG A 512 -6.05 -34.85 7.34
CA ARG A 512 -5.51 -36.16 6.93
C ARG A 512 -4.15 -36.42 7.58
N LEU A 513 -3.25 -35.44 7.55
CA LEU A 513 -1.91 -35.54 8.15
C LEU A 513 -1.97 -35.62 9.68
N GLU A 514 -2.88 -34.90 10.33
CA GLU A 514 -3.13 -35.01 11.76
C GLU A 514 -3.63 -36.42 12.14
N ALA A 515 -4.50 -37.01 11.32
CA ALA A 515 -4.98 -38.39 11.54
C ALA A 515 -3.87 -39.43 11.33
N GLU A 516 -3.00 -39.25 10.34
CA GLU A 516 -1.81 -40.11 10.14
C GLU A 516 -0.81 -39.96 11.28
N THR A 517 -0.54 -38.74 11.73
CA THR A 517 0.36 -38.47 12.87
C THR A 517 -0.18 -39.06 14.18
N ARG A 518 -1.50 -39.05 14.37
CA ARG A 518 -2.14 -39.67 15.54
C ARG A 518 -2.06 -41.19 15.51
N LYS A 519 -2.14 -41.82 14.33
CA LYS A 519 -1.95 -43.27 14.18
C LYS A 519 -0.51 -43.69 14.43
N THR A 520 0.46 -42.94 13.90
CA THR A 520 1.89 -43.26 14.09
C THR A 520 2.32 -43.07 15.54
N THR A 521 1.82 -42.03 16.22
CA THR A 521 2.08 -41.84 17.66
C THR A 521 1.47 -42.95 18.52
N GLN A 522 0.25 -43.41 18.22
CA GLN A 522 -0.34 -44.56 18.91
C GLN A 522 0.46 -45.85 18.68
N ALA A 523 0.90 -46.11 17.45
CA ALA A 523 1.74 -47.27 17.14
C ALA A 523 3.10 -47.21 17.85
N LEU A 524 3.66 -46.01 18.03
CA LEU A 524 4.91 -45.81 18.76
C LEU A 524 4.74 -46.07 20.27
N GLU A 525 3.65 -45.60 20.88
CA GLU A 525 3.34 -45.88 22.30
C GLU A 525 3.10 -47.39 22.53
N GLU A 526 2.43 -48.08 21.61
CA GLU A 526 2.24 -49.53 21.68
C GLU A 526 3.56 -50.30 21.55
N ALA A 527 4.44 -49.88 20.62
CA ALA A 527 5.76 -50.46 20.46
C ALA A 527 6.65 -50.23 21.71
N GLN A 528 6.61 -49.03 22.30
CA GLN A 528 7.34 -48.74 23.55
C GLN A 528 6.84 -49.59 24.73
N ARG A 529 5.52 -49.79 24.86
CA ARG A 529 4.97 -50.70 25.88
C ARG A 529 5.38 -52.15 25.66
N ALA A 530 5.45 -52.60 24.41
CA ALA A 530 5.92 -53.95 24.09
C ALA A 530 7.41 -54.14 24.42
N ILE A 531 8.24 -53.13 24.16
CA ILE A 531 9.67 -53.13 24.53
C ILE A 531 9.85 -53.19 26.04
N GLU A 532 9.13 -52.36 26.80
CA GLU A 532 9.19 -52.39 28.27
C GLU A 532 8.74 -53.74 28.85
N LYS A 533 7.69 -54.34 28.28
CA LYS A 533 7.24 -55.67 28.67
C LYS A 533 8.31 -56.74 28.39
N ALA A 534 8.91 -56.72 27.20
CA ALA A 534 9.96 -57.66 26.81
C ALA A 534 11.23 -57.50 27.68
N LYS A 535 11.58 -56.27 28.07
CA LYS A 535 12.67 -56.02 29.03
C LYS A 535 12.38 -56.59 30.41
N GLY A 536 11.13 -56.47 30.90
CA GLY A 536 10.71 -57.08 32.16
C GLY A 536 10.82 -58.61 32.13
N GLU A 537 10.31 -59.24 31.06
CA GLU A 537 10.40 -60.70 30.87
C GLU A 537 11.85 -61.19 30.73
N ALA A 538 12.73 -60.42 30.08
CA ALA A 538 14.15 -60.73 29.98
C ALA A 538 14.86 -60.66 31.33
N LYS A 539 14.51 -59.66 32.16
CA LYS A 539 15.09 -59.51 33.51
C LYS A 539 14.68 -60.65 34.43
N GLU A 540 13.40 -61.04 34.43
CA GLU A 540 12.93 -62.20 35.21
C GLU A 540 13.63 -63.50 34.78
N LYS A 541 13.84 -63.70 33.47
CA LYS A 541 14.59 -64.87 32.96
C LYS A 541 16.05 -64.86 33.37
N GLU A 542 16.71 -63.69 33.41
CA GLU A 542 18.10 -63.58 33.84
C GLU A 542 18.25 -63.83 35.35
N GLU A 543 17.34 -63.31 36.17
CA GLU A 543 17.29 -63.59 37.61
C GLU A 543 17.05 -65.09 37.88
N ALA A 544 16.15 -65.72 37.11
CA ALA A 544 15.93 -67.16 37.19
C ALA A 544 17.15 -67.99 36.75
N ARG A 545 17.89 -67.54 35.72
CA ARG A 545 19.13 -68.18 35.27
C ARG A 545 20.21 -68.13 36.34
N GLN A 546 20.40 -66.98 36.97
CA GLN A 546 21.39 -66.81 38.05
C GLN A 546 21.04 -67.65 39.28
N ALA A 547 19.76 -67.74 39.64
CA ALA A 547 19.30 -68.62 40.70
C ALA A 547 19.60 -70.10 40.39
N ALA A 548 19.25 -70.56 39.18
CA ALA A 548 19.55 -71.92 38.74
C ALA A 548 21.07 -72.22 38.69
N GLN A 549 21.88 -71.23 38.31
CA GLN A 549 23.34 -71.36 38.29
C GLN A 549 23.93 -71.47 39.70
N SER A 550 23.39 -70.70 40.66
CA SER A 550 23.77 -70.82 42.08
C SER A 550 23.36 -72.17 42.68
N GLU A 551 22.16 -72.67 42.36
CA GLU A 551 21.72 -73.99 42.82
C GLU A 551 22.56 -75.13 42.23
N LEU A 552 23.03 -74.97 40.99
CA LEU A 552 23.94 -75.92 40.34
C LEU A 552 25.33 -75.92 41.00
N GLU A 553 25.87 -74.75 41.35
CA GLU A 553 27.13 -74.62 42.09
C GLU A 553 27.04 -75.27 43.48
N ASP A 554 25.95 -75.04 44.21
CA ASP A 554 25.69 -75.70 45.50
C ASP A 554 25.59 -77.22 45.35
N LEU A 555 24.96 -77.71 44.28
CA LEU A 555 24.86 -79.14 43.99
C LEU A 555 26.22 -79.75 43.62
N LEU A 556 27.07 -79.04 42.88
CA LEU A 556 28.45 -79.42 42.57
C LEU A 556 29.30 -79.54 43.83
N ILE A 557 29.12 -78.64 44.80
CA ILE A 557 29.78 -78.74 46.11
C ILE A 557 29.31 -80.00 46.85
N VAL A 558 28.01 -80.30 46.85
CA VAL A 558 27.46 -81.52 47.47
C VAL A 558 27.96 -82.79 46.78
N PHE A 559 28.08 -82.80 45.44
CA PHE A 559 28.68 -83.91 44.71
C PHE A 559 30.16 -84.09 45.06
N GLY A 560 30.92 -83.00 45.18
CA GLY A 560 32.32 -83.04 45.63
C GLY A 560 32.47 -83.60 47.07
N ASP A 561 31.56 -83.21 47.98
CA ASP A 561 31.51 -83.72 49.35
C ASP A 561 31.10 -85.21 49.41
N LEU A 562 30.23 -85.65 48.50
CA LEU A 562 29.84 -87.06 48.36
C LEU A 562 30.94 -87.92 47.76
N GLU A 563 31.67 -87.42 46.75
CA GLU A 563 32.82 -88.12 46.17
C GLU A 563 33.95 -88.27 47.17
N THR A 564 34.25 -87.22 47.95
CA THR A 564 35.25 -87.29 49.02
C THR A 564 34.83 -88.29 50.10
N LYS A 565 33.57 -88.29 50.55
CA LYS A 565 33.06 -89.34 51.46
C LYS A 565 33.11 -90.75 50.85
N ARG A 566 32.73 -90.91 49.58
CA ARG A 566 32.81 -92.20 48.86
C ARG A 566 34.25 -92.69 48.81
N ASN A 567 35.21 -91.80 48.56
CA ASN A 567 36.63 -92.14 48.52
C ASN A 567 37.18 -92.48 49.92
N GLU A 568 36.75 -91.77 50.97
CA GLU A 568 37.07 -92.08 52.36
C GLU A 568 36.47 -93.43 52.82
N ASP A 569 35.23 -93.72 52.43
CA ASP A 569 34.55 -94.99 52.74
C ASP A 569 35.16 -96.16 51.93
N LYS A 570 35.49 -95.96 50.64
CA LYS A 570 36.28 -96.93 49.84
C LYS A 570 37.64 -97.20 50.49
N LYS A 571 38.30 -96.18 51.04
CA LYS A 571 39.58 -96.32 51.75
C LYS A 571 39.43 -97.07 53.08
N ARG A 572 38.39 -96.77 53.87
CA ARG A 572 38.05 -97.53 55.09
C ARG A 572 37.72 -99.00 54.80
N LEU A 573 37.03 -99.28 53.70
CA LEU A 573 36.68 -100.64 53.27
C LEU A 573 37.92 -101.42 52.77
N LYS A 574 38.85 -100.77 52.05
CA LYS A 574 40.17 -101.35 51.72
C LYS A 574 41.00 -101.64 52.98
N ASP A 575 41.00 -100.74 53.98
CA ASP A 575 41.72 -100.94 55.25
C ASP A 575 41.14 -102.07 56.12
N LEU A 576 39.86 -102.42 55.93
CA LEU A 576 39.16 -103.51 56.63
C LEU A 576 39.27 -104.88 55.92
N GLY A 577 39.98 -104.96 54.78
CA GLY A 577 40.27 -106.22 54.08
C GLY A 577 39.09 -106.79 53.27
N GLN A 578 38.14 -105.96 52.85
CA GLN A 578 37.09 -106.35 51.90
C GLN A 578 37.52 -106.05 50.45
N GLU A 579 37.21 -106.96 49.51
CA GLU A 579 37.38 -106.71 48.07
C GLU A 579 36.40 -105.62 47.64
N VAL A 580 36.94 -104.46 47.25
CA VAL A 580 36.18 -103.37 46.64
C VAL A 580 36.20 -103.61 45.13
N SER A 581 35.03 -103.79 44.53
CA SER A 581 34.86 -103.91 43.07
C SER A 581 35.44 -102.67 42.39
N GLU A 582 36.51 -102.90 41.62
CA GLU A 582 37.07 -101.97 40.65
C GLU A 582 36.37 -102.23 39.32
N ASP A 583 35.11 -101.82 39.23
CA ASP A 583 34.42 -101.62 37.96
C ASP A 583 33.70 -100.27 38.09
N GLU A 584 33.93 -99.40 37.11
CA GLU A 584 33.53 -97.99 36.97
C GLU A 584 34.70 -96.99 37.09
N ASP A 585 35.74 -97.22 36.27
CA ASP A 585 36.52 -96.17 35.63
C ASP A 585 36.39 -96.42 34.10
N GLU A 586 35.24 -96.12 33.51
CA GLU A 586 35.08 -96.04 32.05
C GLU A 586 34.36 -94.75 31.66
N GLU A 587 35.17 -93.88 31.05
CA GLU A 587 34.90 -93.07 29.86
C GLU A 587 33.99 -91.83 29.99
N ASP A 588 34.69 -90.69 29.98
CA ASP A 588 34.24 -89.38 29.53
C ASP A 588 33.79 -89.39 28.05
N GLU A 589 32.82 -88.52 27.77
CA GLU A 589 32.52 -87.85 26.49
C GLU A 589 31.87 -88.67 25.34
N GLU A 590 30.54 -88.60 25.24
CA GLU A 590 29.88 -88.41 23.95
C GLU A 590 28.86 -87.26 24.04
N ASP A 591 29.06 -86.28 23.15
CA ASP A 591 28.18 -85.16 22.82
C ASP A 591 26.78 -85.65 22.39
N GLU A 592 25.72 -85.06 22.96
CA GLU A 592 24.38 -85.16 22.38
C GLU A 592 24.15 -84.07 21.31
N GLU A 593 23.54 -84.55 20.23
CA GLU A 593 23.18 -83.94 18.96
C GLU A 593 22.10 -82.83 19.05
N ASP A 594 22.07 -82.01 17.98
CA ASP A 594 20.93 -81.37 17.29
C ASP A 594 19.70 -80.79 18.04
#